data_AF-A0A537SC77-F1
#
_entry.id   AF-A0A537SC77-F1
#
_cell.length_a   1.000
_cell.length_b   1.000
_cell.length_c   1.000
_cell.angle_alpha   90.00
_cell.angle_beta   90.00
_cell.angle_gamma   90.00
#
_symmetry.space_group_name_H-M   'P 1'
#
loop_
_entity.id
_entity.type
_entity.pdbx_description
1 polymer ?
#
loop_
_entity_poly.entity_id
_entity_poly.type
_entity_poly.pdbx_seq_one_letter_code
_entity_poly.pdbx_strand_id
1 'polypeptide(L)'
;MQELLGSLRYAIRQFRRSPVFTAAAVLTLALGIGGTTVMLRSLPVTDPGRLYRVGEGDDCCVEGGPQDDWGFFSFPLYERLKSQAPEFEEAAAFQAGNWPQSVHRQGEPAARPLRSEYVTGNYFSMLGIGAFGGRGFTARRR
;
A
#
# COMPACT_ATOMS: atom_id res chain seq x y z
N MET A 1 21.45 23.00 32.58
CA MET A 1 20.01 22.66 32.76
C MET A 1 19.12 23.88 33.04
N GLN A 2 19.53 24.85 33.86
CA GLN A 2 18.70 26.03 34.19
C GLN A 2 18.38 26.92 32.97
N GLU A 3 19.35 27.12 32.06
CA GLU A 3 19.16 27.86 30.80
C GLU A 3 18.09 27.26 29.87
N LEU A 4 18.01 25.93 29.83
CA LEU A 4 17.09 25.18 28.97
C LEU A 4 15.65 25.30 29.48
N LEU A 5 15.47 25.20 30.80
CA LEU A 5 14.18 25.42 31.48
C LEU A 5 13.70 26.87 31.34
N GLY A 6 14.61 27.85 31.43
CA GLY A 6 14.30 29.26 31.20
C GLY A 6 13.82 29.53 29.77
N SER A 7 14.52 28.96 28.79
CA SER A 7 14.19 29.08 27.37
C SER A 7 12.84 28.44 27.02
N LEU A 8 12.54 27.25 27.56
CA LEU A 8 11.24 26.58 27.41
C LEU A 8 10.09 27.40 27.99
N ARG A 9 10.27 27.94 29.19
CA ARG A 9 9.24 28.75 29.88
C ARG A 9 8.96 30.05 29.13
N TYR A 10 10.00 30.65 28.56
CA TYR A 10 9.90 31.83 27.71
C TYR A 10 9.12 31.54 26.41
N ALA A 11 9.45 30.45 25.72
CA ALA A 11 8.78 30.02 24.49
C ALA A 11 7.27 29.77 24.71
N ILE A 12 6.91 29.05 25.79
CA ILE A 12 5.50 28.80 26.13
C ILE A 12 4.74 30.10 26.41
N ARG A 13 5.37 31.06 27.08
CA ARG A 13 4.75 32.37 27.35
C ARG A 13 4.53 33.17 26.05
N GLN A 14 5.45 33.03 25.10
CA GLN A 14 5.34 33.67 23.79
C GLN A 14 4.19 33.07 22.96
N PHE A 15 4.05 31.74 22.94
CA PHE A 15 2.93 31.07 22.28
C PHE A 15 1.56 31.47 22.85
N ARG A 16 1.47 31.71 24.16
CA ARG A 16 0.25 32.20 24.82
C ARG A 16 -0.09 33.66 24.47
N ARG A 17 0.88 34.47 24.03
CA ARG A 17 0.65 35.87 23.62
C ARG A 17 0.13 36.01 22.19
N SER A 18 0.37 35.01 21.33
CA SER A 18 -0.10 34.97 19.94
C SER A 18 -0.91 33.69 19.66
N PRO A 19 -2.08 33.52 20.31
CA PRO A 19 -2.83 32.27 20.28
C PRO A 19 -3.32 31.89 18.88
N VAL A 20 -3.73 32.86 18.06
CA VAL A 20 -4.21 32.62 16.69
C VAL A 20 -3.10 32.08 15.79
N PHE A 21 -1.92 32.72 15.82
CA PHE A 21 -0.77 32.28 15.03
C PHE A 21 -0.28 30.90 15.47
N THR A 22 -0.20 30.68 16.79
CA THR A 22 0.21 29.40 17.35
C THR A 22 -0.76 28.27 16.96
N ALA A 23 -2.07 28.52 17.01
CA ALA A 23 -3.07 27.54 16.60
C ALA A 23 -2.95 27.18 15.11
N ALA A 24 -2.78 28.19 14.24
CA ALA A 24 -2.59 27.96 12.80
C ALA A 24 -1.33 27.13 12.52
N ALA A 25 -0.21 27.46 13.17
CA ALA A 25 1.04 26.72 13.06
C ALA A 25 0.91 25.26 13.53
N VAL A 26 0.29 25.03 14.69
CA VAL A 26 0.07 23.67 15.23
C VAL A 26 -0.85 22.85 14.33
N LEU A 27 -1.94 23.42 13.81
CA LEU A 27 -2.84 22.72 12.90
C LEU A 27 -2.16 22.37 11.58
N THR A 28 -1.37 23.28 11.03
CA THR A 28 -0.60 23.03 9.80
C THR A 28 0.41 21.90 10.01
N LEU A 29 1.12 21.94 11.15
CA LEU A 29 2.06 20.88 11.52
C LEU A 29 1.35 19.54 11.75
N ALA A 30 0.21 19.54 12.42
CA ALA A 30 -0.60 18.35 12.68
C ALA A 30 -1.17 17.75 11.39
N LEU A 31 -1.57 18.57 10.41
CA LEU A 31 -1.99 18.09 9.10
C LEU A 31 -0.81 17.51 8.30
N GLY A 32 0.34 18.17 8.31
CA GLY A 32 1.56 17.68 7.65
C GLY A 32 2.08 16.38 8.25
N ILE A 33 2.17 16.29 9.58
CA ILE A 33 2.62 15.09 10.30
C ILE A 33 1.54 14.00 10.26
N GLY A 34 0.27 14.36 10.44
CA GLY A 34 -0.84 13.41 10.37
C GLY A 34 -0.89 12.70 9.01
N GLY A 35 -0.66 13.44 7.93
CA GLY A 35 -0.54 12.88 6.59
C GLY A 35 0.58 11.84 6.46
N THR A 36 1.76 12.09 7.03
CA THR A 36 2.88 11.14 6.96
C THR A 36 2.67 9.91 7.85
N THR A 37 1.98 10.04 8.99
CA THR A 37 1.69 8.89 9.85
C THR A 37 0.73 7.87 9.23
N VAL A 38 -0.16 8.28 8.32
CA VAL A 38 -1.03 7.36 7.57
C VAL A 38 -0.20 6.47 6.62
N MET A 39 0.91 6.97 6.09
CA MET A 39 1.81 6.18 5.23
C MET A 39 2.59 5.12 6.01
N LEU A 40 2.77 5.30 7.33
CA LEU A 40 3.45 4.33 8.20
C LEU A 40 2.51 3.24 8.74
N ARG A 41 1.25 3.22 8.31
CA ARG A 41 0.32 2.16 8.71
C ARG A 41 0.76 0.85 8.09
N SER A 42 1.08 -0.13 8.93
CA SER A 42 1.37 -1.50 8.50
C SER A 42 0.31 -1.97 7.52
N LEU A 43 0.73 -2.68 6.47
CA LEU A 43 -0.18 -3.24 5.48
C LEU A 43 -1.29 -4.02 6.22
N PRO A 44 -2.57 -3.85 5.86
CA PRO A 44 -3.69 -4.52 6.50
C PRO A 44 -3.76 -5.99 6.05
N VAL A 45 -2.76 -6.77 6.45
CA VAL A 45 -2.54 -8.19 6.12
C VAL A 45 -2.28 -8.95 7.42
N THR A 46 -2.57 -10.25 7.44
CA THR A 46 -2.51 -11.04 8.69
C THR A 46 -1.13 -11.06 9.32
N ASP A 47 -0.07 -11.19 8.52
CA ASP A 47 1.31 -11.22 9.02
C ASP A 47 2.27 -10.45 8.08
N PRO A 48 2.43 -9.13 8.27
CA PRO A 48 3.29 -8.32 7.42
C PRO A 48 4.79 -8.65 7.56
N GLY A 49 5.21 -9.26 8.68
CA GLY A 49 6.62 -9.59 8.93
C GLY A 49 7.12 -10.80 8.14
N ARG A 50 6.20 -11.63 7.64
CA ARG A 50 6.49 -12.83 6.83
C ARG A 50 6.25 -12.63 5.34
N LEU A 51 5.82 -11.44 4.92
CA LEU A 51 5.56 -11.13 3.52
C LEU A 51 6.81 -10.59 2.84
N TYR A 52 7.18 -11.24 1.74
CA TYR A 52 8.28 -10.82 0.89
C TYR A 52 7.77 -10.57 -0.52
N ARG A 53 8.16 -9.43 -1.10
CA ARG A 53 7.96 -9.15 -2.52
C ARG A 53 9.15 -9.72 -3.28
N VAL A 54 8.88 -10.57 -4.26
CA VAL A 54 9.91 -11.07 -5.17
C VAL A 54 9.99 -10.13 -6.37
N GLY A 55 11.13 -9.47 -6.54
CA GLY A 55 11.37 -8.48 -7.58
C GLY A 55 12.56 -7.61 -7.23
N GLU A 56 13.19 -7.05 -8.26
CA GLU A 56 14.28 -6.09 -8.08
C GLU A 56 13.70 -4.69 -7.75
N GLY A 57 14.52 -3.86 -7.10
CA GLY A 57 14.20 -2.47 -6.73
C GLY A 57 13.18 -2.30 -5.60
N ASP A 58 12.88 -1.03 -5.29
CA ASP A 58 11.78 -0.64 -4.39
C ASP A 58 10.52 -0.23 -5.17
N ASP A 59 10.67 0.03 -6.47
CA ASP A 59 9.59 0.40 -7.37
C ASP A 59 8.83 -0.85 -7.83
N CYS A 60 7.68 -1.10 -7.22
CA CYS A 60 6.79 -2.16 -7.67
C CYS A 60 5.92 -1.71 -8.83
N CYS A 61 5.60 -2.68 -9.68
CA CYS A 61 4.37 -2.68 -10.47
C CYS A 61 4.36 -1.61 -11.58
N VAL A 62 5.53 -1.10 -11.97
CA VAL A 62 5.69 -0.14 -13.08
C VAL A 62 5.90 -0.93 -14.38
N GLU A 63 5.05 -0.72 -15.37
CA GLU A 63 5.27 -1.26 -16.71
C GLU A 63 5.99 -0.21 -17.57
N GLY A 64 7.31 -0.35 -17.71
CA GLY A 64 8.11 0.44 -18.65
C GLY A 64 8.56 1.82 -18.17
N GLY A 65 9.44 2.45 -18.97
CA GLY A 65 10.25 3.63 -18.63
C GLY A 65 11.67 3.52 -19.19
N PRO A 66 12.60 4.43 -18.85
CA PRO A 66 13.97 4.41 -19.37
C PRO A 66 14.96 3.48 -18.63
N GLN A 67 14.50 2.75 -17.63
CA GLN A 67 15.31 1.92 -16.74
C GLN A 67 15.22 0.47 -17.26
N ASP A 68 16.29 -0.22 -17.63
CA ASP A 68 16.18 -1.61 -18.13
C ASP A 68 15.84 -2.66 -17.05
N ASP A 69 15.42 -2.22 -15.86
CA ASP A 69 15.00 -3.06 -14.74
C ASP A 69 13.60 -2.64 -14.27
N TRP A 70 12.67 -3.58 -14.32
CA TRP A 70 11.25 -3.35 -14.06
C TRP A 70 10.71 -4.10 -12.84
N GLY A 71 11.55 -4.89 -12.16
CA GLY A 71 11.15 -5.62 -10.96
C GLY A 71 9.93 -6.55 -11.11
N PHE A 72 9.54 -6.91 -12.34
CA PHE A 72 8.44 -7.84 -12.65
C PHE A 72 8.92 -9.03 -13.48
N PHE A 73 8.18 -10.13 -13.41
CA PHE A 73 8.55 -11.39 -14.07
C PHE A 73 7.40 -11.97 -14.89
N SER A 74 7.75 -12.84 -15.84
CA SER A 74 6.75 -13.57 -16.61
C SER A 74 5.94 -14.52 -15.73
N PHE A 75 4.66 -14.71 -16.06
CA PHE A 75 3.79 -15.64 -15.34
C PHE A 75 4.33 -17.09 -15.31
N PRO A 76 4.95 -17.64 -16.38
CA PRO A 76 5.61 -18.94 -16.31
C PRO A 76 6.77 -19.01 -15.30
N LEU A 77 7.48 -17.90 -15.06
CA LEU A 77 8.50 -17.87 -14.01
C LEU A 77 7.86 -17.97 -12.62
N TYR A 78 6.73 -17.30 -12.40
CA TYR A 78 5.95 -17.47 -11.17
C TYR A 78 5.53 -18.93 -10.95
N GLU A 79 5.03 -19.62 -11.98
CA GLU A 79 4.64 -21.03 -11.86
C GLU A 79 5.82 -21.95 -11.48
N ARG A 80 7.01 -21.66 -12.03
CA ARG A 80 8.24 -22.36 -11.67
C ARG A 80 8.67 -22.05 -10.23
N LEU A 81 8.69 -20.78 -9.85
CA LEU A 81 9.07 -20.36 -8.49
C LEU A 81 8.13 -21.00 -7.46
N LYS A 82 6.81 -20.96 -7.71
CA LYS A 82 5.81 -21.59 -6.84
C LYS A 82 6.00 -23.09 -6.68
N SER A 83 6.47 -23.78 -7.72
CA SER A 83 6.69 -25.25 -7.67
C SER A 83 8.08 -25.64 -7.15
N GLN A 84 9.05 -24.72 -7.14
CA GLN A 84 10.45 -25.00 -6.82
C GLN A 84 10.98 -24.27 -5.57
N ALA A 85 10.16 -23.49 -4.87
CA ALA A 85 10.56 -22.77 -3.67
C ALA A 85 9.77 -23.26 -2.44
N PRO A 86 10.14 -24.44 -1.88
CA PRO A 86 9.46 -25.04 -0.72
C PRO A 86 9.59 -24.23 0.57
N GLU A 87 10.47 -23.23 0.60
CA GLU A 87 10.70 -22.34 1.73
C GLU A 87 9.53 -21.36 1.95
N PHE A 88 8.74 -21.08 0.91
CA PHE A 88 7.57 -20.23 1.01
C PHE A 88 6.31 -21.05 1.29
N GLU A 89 5.56 -20.64 2.31
CA GLU A 89 4.27 -21.27 2.68
C GLU A 89 3.24 -21.13 1.55
N GLU A 90 3.15 -19.93 0.96
CA GLU A 90 2.31 -19.65 -0.20
C GLU A 90 2.98 -18.61 -1.11
N ALA A 91 2.67 -18.67 -2.41
CA ALA A 91 3.06 -17.67 -3.39
C ALA A 91 1.86 -17.25 -4.25
N ALA A 92 1.65 -15.95 -4.34
CA ALA A 92 0.65 -15.33 -5.21
C ALA A 92 1.33 -14.33 -6.15
N ALA A 93 0.77 -14.20 -7.36
CA ALA A 93 1.18 -13.19 -8.33
C ALA A 93 0.04 -12.20 -8.60
N PHE A 94 0.44 -11.00 -9.00
CA PHE A 94 -0.40 -9.93 -9.49
C PHE A 94 0.26 -9.29 -10.72
N GLN A 95 -0.54 -8.63 -11.55
CA GLN A 95 -0.12 -8.02 -12.81
C GLN A 95 0.66 -6.72 -12.55
N ALA A 96 1.73 -6.48 -13.30
CA ALA A 96 2.36 -5.16 -13.34
C ALA A 96 1.43 -4.14 -14.03
N GLY A 97 1.46 -2.89 -13.57
CA GLY A 97 0.62 -1.80 -14.07
C GLY A 97 -0.84 -1.87 -13.62
N ASN A 98 -1.55 -0.75 -13.76
CA ASN A 98 -2.86 -0.55 -13.15
C ASN A 98 -3.85 0.18 -14.07
N TRP A 99 -3.85 -0.18 -15.36
CA TRP A 99 -4.64 0.51 -16.38
C TRP A 99 -6.13 0.50 -16.08
N PRO A 100 -6.82 1.63 -16.31
CA PRO A 100 -8.27 1.66 -16.24
C PRO A 100 -8.86 0.69 -17.26
N GLN A 101 -9.72 -0.20 -16.79
CA GLN A 101 -10.57 -1.03 -17.64
C GLN A 101 -11.97 -0.43 -17.69
N SER A 102 -12.59 -0.49 -18.85
CA SER A 102 -13.99 -0.08 -19.01
C SER A 102 -14.89 -1.14 -18.41
N VAL A 103 -15.58 -0.82 -17.32
CA VAL A 103 -16.49 -1.72 -16.60
C VAL A 103 -17.91 -1.23 -16.73
N HIS A 104 -18.79 -2.10 -17.20
CA HIS A 104 -20.22 -1.82 -17.31
C HIS A 104 -21.00 -2.68 -16.31
N ARG A 105 -21.76 -2.03 -15.44
CA ARG A 105 -22.70 -2.71 -14.52
C ARG A 105 -24.07 -2.76 -15.19
N GLN A 106 -24.68 -3.95 -15.17
CA GLN A 106 -26.05 -4.13 -15.66
C GLN A 106 -27.00 -3.15 -14.94
N GLY A 107 -27.79 -2.41 -15.71
CA GLY A 107 -28.72 -1.39 -15.19
C GLY A 107 -28.14 0.02 -15.13
N GLU A 108 -26.86 0.22 -15.42
CA GLU A 108 -26.28 1.55 -15.57
C GLU A 108 -26.27 2.00 -17.05
N PRO A 109 -26.40 3.30 -17.33
CA PRO A 109 -26.49 3.81 -18.71
C PRO A 109 -25.14 3.82 -19.45
N ALA A 110 -24.02 3.83 -18.75
CA ALA A 110 -22.69 3.95 -19.35
C ALA A 110 -21.65 3.11 -18.61
N ALA A 111 -20.63 2.65 -19.34
CA ALA A 111 -19.45 2.05 -18.73
C ALA A 111 -18.61 3.12 -18.01
N ARG A 112 -17.91 2.71 -16.95
CA ARG A 112 -17.03 3.58 -16.19
C ARG A 112 -15.61 3.01 -16.21
N PRO A 113 -14.58 3.87 -16.31
CA PRO A 113 -13.21 3.44 -16.15
C PRO A 113 -12.95 3.08 -14.69
N LEU A 114 -12.63 1.81 -14.42
CA LEU A 114 -12.23 1.33 -13.11
C LEU A 114 -10.82 0.75 -13.18
N ARG A 115 -10.02 1.02 -12.15
CA ARG A 115 -8.71 0.37 -12.01
C ARG A 115 -8.94 -1.10 -11.68
N SER A 116 -8.28 -1.98 -12.42
CA SER A 116 -8.32 -3.41 -12.18
C SER A 116 -6.91 -3.98 -12.25
N GLU A 117 -6.74 -5.14 -11.64
CA GLU A 117 -5.47 -5.85 -11.59
C GLU A 117 -5.78 -7.34 -11.70
N TYR A 118 -5.07 -8.06 -12.59
CA TYR A 118 -5.14 -9.51 -12.59
C TYR A 118 -4.32 -10.06 -11.43
N VAL A 119 -4.91 -10.97 -10.67
CA VAL A 119 -4.24 -11.64 -9.56
C VAL A 119 -4.51 -13.14 -9.59
N THR A 120 -3.62 -13.90 -8.98
CA THR A 120 -3.79 -15.35 -8.79
C THR A 120 -4.93 -15.67 -7.81
N GLY A 121 -5.53 -16.85 -7.96
CA GLY A 121 -6.73 -17.22 -7.19
C GLY A 121 -6.54 -17.29 -5.66
N ASN A 122 -5.31 -17.48 -5.17
CA ASN A 122 -5.00 -17.48 -3.73
C ASN A 122 -4.54 -16.12 -3.20
N TYR A 123 -4.50 -15.07 -4.03
CA TYR A 123 -3.94 -13.76 -3.64
C TYR A 123 -4.56 -13.17 -2.37
N PHE A 124 -5.90 -13.10 -2.31
CA PHE A 124 -6.58 -12.55 -1.14
C PHE A 124 -6.47 -13.44 0.09
N SER A 125 -6.55 -14.78 -0.08
CA SER A 125 -6.44 -15.71 1.04
C SER A 125 -5.02 -15.73 1.64
N MET A 126 -3.98 -15.66 0.79
CA MET A 126 -2.59 -15.55 1.22
C MET A 126 -2.34 -14.29 2.06
N LEU A 127 -2.95 -13.16 1.68
CA LEU A 127 -2.87 -11.91 2.45
C LEU A 127 -3.80 -11.90 3.68
N GLY A 128 -4.63 -12.93 3.84
CA GLY A 128 -5.66 -13.05 4.88
C GLY A 128 -6.77 -12.01 4.77
N ILE A 129 -7.02 -11.53 3.56
CA ILE A 129 -8.07 -10.56 3.24
C ILE A 129 -9.37 -11.31 2.91
N GLY A 130 -10.38 -11.13 3.75
CA GLY A 130 -11.73 -11.63 3.50
C GLY A 130 -12.55 -10.72 2.59
N ALA A 131 -13.44 -11.31 1.80
CA ALA A 131 -14.44 -10.53 1.07
C ALA A 131 -15.47 -9.96 2.06
N PHE A 132 -15.73 -8.64 1.98
CA PHE A 132 -16.78 -8.00 2.79
C PHE A 132 -18.17 -8.56 2.50
N GLY A 133 -18.42 -8.94 1.25
CA GLY A 133 -19.66 -9.59 0.83
C GLY A 133 -19.42 -10.55 -0.33
N GLY A 134 -20.17 -11.66 -0.35
CA GLY A 134 -20.04 -12.70 -1.36
C GLY A 134 -18.95 -13.72 -1.03
N ARG A 135 -18.38 -14.35 -2.08
CA ARG A 135 -17.32 -15.35 -1.95
C ARG A 135 -16.05 -14.82 -2.61
N GLY A 136 -14.91 -15.06 -1.97
CA GLY A 136 -13.60 -14.79 -2.57
C GLY A 136 -13.30 -15.71 -3.76
N PHE A 137 -12.13 -15.53 -4.36
CA PHE A 137 -11.64 -16.46 -5.36
C PHE A 137 -11.49 -17.86 -4.75
N THR A 138 -11.90 -18.87 -5.50
CA THR A 138 -11.62 -20.26 -5.15
C THR A 138 -10.40 -20.68 -5.94
N ALA A 139 -9.34 -21.09 -5.24
CA ALA A 139 -8.19 -21.69 -5.90
C ALA A 139 -8.69 -22.96 -6.61
N ARG A 140 -8.68 -22.95 -7.94
CA ARG A 140 -9.06 -24.12 -8.74
C ARG A 140 -7.97 -25.16 -8.51
N ARG A 141 -8.23 -26.16 -7.67
CA ARG A 141 -7.38 -27.35 -7.55
C ARG A 141 -7.43 -28.05 -8.90
N ARG A 142 -6.33 -28.03 -9.65
CA ARG A 142 -6.07 -29.02 -10.68
C ARG A 142 -5.26 -30.14 -10.06
#